data_AF-A0A382V9B2-F1
#
_entry.id   AF-A0A382V9B2-F1
#
_cell.length_a   1.000
_cell.length_b   1.000
_cell.length_c   1.000
_cell.angle_alpha   90.00
_cell.angle_beta   90.00
_cell.angle_gamma   90.00
#
_symmetry.space_group_name_H-M   'P 1'
#
loop_
_entity.id
_entity.type
_entity.pdbx_description
1 polymer ?
#
loop_
_entity_poly.entity_id
_entity_poly.type
_entity_poly.pdbx_seq_one_letter_code
_entity_poly.pdbx_strand_id
1 'polypeptide(L)'
;MYGHKPHTEKNTVELEVTPASTPHLRWNPSRQEWVTYSAGRTKRTSFPPEEYCPLCPGGNLNFPTEIPFHDFEIAVFPNRWSSFNSHSQEVNIGGLQTKPSSGHCEVVVYSAGHLDTVAEMPLERITLLTETWIDRYTNLLPRKDIAYVMPFENRGEE
;
A
#
# COMPACT_ATOMS: atom_id res chain seq x y z
N MET A 1 -11.08 0.77 -6.79
CA MET A 1 -11.66 2.08 -6.40
C MET A 1 -12.90 1.81 -5.56
N TYR A 2 -13.05 2.54 -4.47
CA TYR A 2 -14.21 2.49 -3.59
C TYR A 2 -14.91 3.85 -3.65
N GLY A 3 -16.24 3.84 -3.66
CA GLY A 3 -17.07 5.04 -3.79
C GLY A 3 -18.55 4.69 -3.66
N HIS A 4 -19.36 5.70 -3.39
CA HIS A 4 -20.82 5.58 -3.29
C HIS A 4 -21.46 5.27 -4.64
N LYS A 5 -20.75 5.60 -5.72
CA LYS A 5 -21.11 5.26 -7.09
C LYS A 5 -20.01 4.41 -7.72
N PRO A 6 -20.35 3.45 -8.60
CA PRO A 6 -19.36 2.73 -9.38
C PRO A 6 -18.45 3.70 -10.13
N HIS A 7 -17.14 3.50 -10.01
CA HIS A 7 -16.16 4.27 -10.76
C HIS A 7 -16.09 3.71 -12.19
N THR A 8 -16.49 4.51 -13.17
CA THR A 8 -16.60 4.10 -14.60
C THR A 8 -15.62 4.80 -15.52
N GLU A 9 -14.74 5.63 -14.97
CA GLU A 9 -13.72 6.33 -15.75
C GLU A 9 -12.75 5.32 -16.38
N LYS A 10 -12.29 5.62 -17.59
CA LYS A 10 -11.17 4.87 -18.17
C LYS A 10 -9.87 5.43 -17.61
N ASN A 11 -8.94 4.53 -17.33
CA ASN A 11 -7.60 4.90 -16.91
C ASN A 11 -6.90 5.75 -17.99
N THR A 12 -6.08 6.69 -17.54
CA THR A 12 -5.25 7.55 -18.39
C THR A 12 -3.91 6.88 -18.69
N VAL A 13 -2.80 7.40 -18.17
CA VAL A 13 -1.46 6.83 -18.35
C VAL A 13 -1.09 6.06 -17.09
N GLU A 14 -0.89 4.76 -17.23
CA GLU A 14 -0.45 3.89 -16.13
C GLU A 14 1.08 3.92 -15.97
N LEU A 15 1.54 3.74 -14.74
CA LEU A 15 2.95 3.52 -14.46
C LEU A 15 3.41 2.16 -14.98
N GLU A 16 4.68 2.09 -15.39
CA GLU A 16 5.31 0.82 -15.70
C GLU A 16 5.32 -0.12 -14.48
N VAL A 17 5.14 -1.41 -14.75
CA VAL A 17 5.19 -2.46 -13.75
C VAL A 17 6.61 -2.52 -13.17
N THR A 18 6.73 -2.36 -11.87
CA THR A 18 8.03 -2.50 -11.19
C THR A 18 8.30 -3.98 -10.89
N PRO A 19 9.56 -4.44 -11.02
CA PRO A 19 9.93 -5.78 -10.57
C PRO A 19 9.52 -6.00 -9.11
N ALA A 20 8.98 -7.19 -8.84
CA ALA A 20 8.55 -7.55 -7.49
C ALA A 20 9.69 -7.41 -6.48
N SER A 21 9.40 -6.78 -5.33
CA SER A 21 10.32 -6.76 -4.20
C SER A 21 10.57 -8.19 -3.69
N THR A 22 11.78 -8.48 -3.23
CA THR A 22 12.17 -9.78 -2.66
C THR A 22 12.47 -9.70 -1.15
N PRO A 23 11.49 -9.36 -0.29
CA PRO A 23 11.71 -9.27 1.15
C PRO A 23 11.88 -10.65 1.79
N HIS A 24 12.52 -10.70 2.95
CA HIS A 24 12.65 -11.91 3.76
C HIS A 24 12.60 -11.59 5.26
N LEU A 25 12.21 -12.58 6.06
CA LEU A 25 12.23 -12.48 7.52
C LEU A 25 13.54 -13.01 8.07
N ARG A 26 14.05 -12.41 9.15
CA ARG A 26 15.16 -12.91 9.96
C ARG A 26 14.73 -13.03 11.41
N TRP A 27 15.15 -14.09 12.09
CA TRP A 27 14.88 -14.27 13.51
C TRP A 27 15.77 -13.36 14.36
N ASN A 28 15.17 -12.59 15.26
CA ASN A 28 15.86 -11.84 16.31
C ASN A 28 15.83 -12.66 17.62
N PRO A 29 16.96 -13.24 18.07
CA PRO A 29 16.97 -14.12 19.24
C PRO A 29 16.74 -13.39 20.56
N SER A 30 17.15 -12.12 20.67
CA SER A 30 17.00 -11.35 21.92
C SER A 30 15.56 -10.93 22.16
N ARG A 31 14.81 -10.63 21.09
CA ARG A 31 13.39 -10.24 21.15
C ARG A 31 12.43 -11.40 20.88
N GLN A 32 12.96 -12.55 20.45
CA GLN A 32 12.19 -13.71 20.04
C GLN A 32 11.09 -13.39 19.01
N GLU A 33 11.46 -12.61 17.99
CA GLU A 33 10.52 -12.18 16.95
C GLU A 33 11.12 -12.31 15.55
N TRP A 34 10.25 -12.39 14.54
CA TRP A 34 10.64 -12.31 13.14
C TRP A 34 10.59 -10.86 12.67
N VAL A 35 11.68 -10.39 12.07
CA VAL A 35 11.79 -9.03 11.53
C VAL A 35 11.88 -9.09 10.01
N THR A 36 11.08 -8.28 9.32
CA THR A 36 11.10 -8.18 7.85
C THR A 36 12.23 -7.27 7.36
N TYR A 37 12.95 -7.74 6.35
CA TYR A 37 14.01 -7.00 5.67
C TYR A 37 13.62 -6.85 4.20
N SER A 38 13.56 -5.61 3.73
CA SER A 38 13.12 -5.29 2.36
C SER A 38 14.11 -4.32 1.73
N ALA A 39 15.17 -4.83 1.09
CA ALA A 39 16.26 -4.02 0.56
C ALA A 39 15.81 -2.96 -0.46
N GLY A 40 14.73 -3.24 -1.22
CA GLY A 40 14.17 -2.31 -2.20
C GLY A 40 13.55 -1.03 -1.61
N ARG A 41 13.31 -0.96 -0.29
CA ARG A 41 12.74 0.23 0.36
C ARG A 41 13.65 1.47 0.28
N THR A 42 14.96 1.29 0.12
CA THR A 42 15.89 2.42 -0.08
C THR A 42 15.65 3.18 -1.37
N LYS A 43 14.99 2.56 -2.35
CA LYS A 43 14.65 3.17 -3.64
C LYS A 43 13.25 3.80 -3.65
N ARG A 44 12.55 3.83 -2.50
CA ARG A 44 11.22 4.41 -2.40
C ARG A 44 11.30 5.93 -2.51
N THR A 45 10.39 6.50 -3.29
CA THR A 45 10.15 7.94 -3.29
C THR A 45 9.81 8.40 -1.86
N SER A 46 10.67 9.23 -1.30
CA SER A 46 10.54 9.75 0.07
C SER A 46 10.27 11.24 -0.03
N PHE A 47 9.09 11.67 0.43
CA PHE A 47 8.66 13.07 0.46
C PHE A 47 8.93 13.83 -0.84
N PRO A 48 8.33 13.40 -1.97
CA PRO A 48 8.41 14.20 -3.18
C PRO A 48 7.70 15.55 -2.95
N PRO A 49 8.07 16.61 -3.69
CA PRO A 49 7.28 17.84 -3.72
C PRO A 49 5.81 17.53 -4.04
N GLU A 50 4.88 18.35 -3.52
CA GLU A 50 3.43 18.11 -3.70
C GLU A 50 3.04 17.96 -5.17
N GLU A 51 3.64 18.78 -6.04
CA GLU A 51 3.48 18.75 -7.49
C GLU A 51 3.91 17.43 -8.15
N TYR A 52 4.65 16.57 -7.44
CA TYR A 52 5.09 15.24 -7.87
C TYR A 52 4.57 14.12 -6.95
N CYS A 53 3.47 14.35 -6.23
CA CYS A 53 2.89 13.34 -5.35
C CYS A 53 2.39 12.12 -6.14
N PRO A 54 2.90 10.89 -5.87
CA PRO A 54 2.52 9.68 -6.60
C PRO A 54 1.13 9.16 -6.23
N LEU A 55 0.46 9.78 -5.25
CA LEU A 55 -0.87 9.40 -4.77
C LEU A 55 -1.97 10.37 -5.21
N CYS A 56 -1.61 11.45 -5.91
CA CYS A 56 -2.59 12.37 -6.50
C CYS A 56 -3.23 11.77 -7.77
N PRO A 57 -4.44 12.21 -8.16
CA PRO A 57 -5.08 11.79 -9.41
C PRO A 57 -4.22 12.15 -10.63
N GLY A 58 -3.66 11.14 -11.28
CA GLY A 58 -2.73 11.31 -12.40
C GLY A 58 -3.40 11.88 -13.66
N GLY A 59 -4.72 11.77 -13.79
CA GLY A 59 -5.47 12.36 -14.91
C GLY A 59 -5.37 13.89 -14.98
N ASN A 60 -5.08 14.55 -13.84
CA ASN A 60 -4.96 16.01 -13.77
C ASN A 60 -3.51 16.50 -13.92
N LEU A 61 -2.55 15.59 -14.14
CA LEU A 61 -1.12 15.86 -14.08
C LEU A 61 -0.43 15.50 -15.40
N ASN A 62 0.73 16.13 -15.64
CA ASN A 62 1.54 15.88 -16.84
C ASN A 62 2.49 14.68 -16.68
N PHE A 63 2.33 13.89 -15.63
CA PHE A 63 3.12 12.70 -15.36
C PHE A 63 2.24 11.62 -14.70
N PRO A 64 2.53 10.33 -14.94
CA PRO A 64 1.73 9.24 -14.37
C PRO A 64 1.94 9.10 -12.86
N THR A 65 0.87 8.73 -12.15
CA THR A 65 0.88 8.42 -10.71
C THR A 65 0.40 6.98 -10.48
N GLU A 66 0.34 6.53 -9.23
CA GLU A 66 -0.25 5.22 -8.89
C GLU A 66 -1.77 5.18 -9.16
N ILE A 67 -2.41 6.33 -9.40
CA ILE A 67 -3.85 6.46 -9.61
C ILE A 67 -4.11 7.15 -10.96
N PRO A 68 -4.25 6.37 -12.05
CA PRO A 68 -4.36 6.88 -13.42
C PRO A 68 -5.79 7.38 -13.74
N PHE A 69 -6.38 8.18 -12.86
CA PHE A 69 -7.75 8.69 -12.98
C PHE A 69 -7.78 10.18 -12.66
N HIS A 70 -8.81 10.89 -13.11
CA HIS A 70 -8.99 12.32 -12.83
C HIS A 70 -9.56 12.56 -11.43
N ASP A 71 -10.36 11.62 -10.91
CA ASP A 71 -10.98 11.74 -9.60
C ASP A 71 -11.27 10.38 -8.96
N PHE A 72 -11.38 10.35 -7.64
CA PHE A 72 -11.78 9.18 -6.88
C PHE A 72 -12.24 9.53 -5.47
N GLU A 73 -13.06 8.65 -4.90
CA GLU A 73 -13.39 8.77 -3.48
C GLU A 73 -12.33 8.12 -2.60
N ILE A 74 -12.08 6.81 -2.79
CA ILE A 74 -10.99 6.08 -2.14
C ILE A 74 -10.32 5.16 -3.15
N ALA A 75 -8.98 5.18 -3.18
CA ALA A 75 -8.18 4.27 -3.99
C ALA A 75 -7.49 3.23 -3.11
N VAL A 76 -7.52 1.97 -3.54
CA VAL A 76 -6.77 0.87 -2.91
C VAL A 76 -6.00 0.14 -3.98
N PHE A 77 -4.70 -0.04 -3.78
CA PHE A 77 -3.82 -0.72 -4.73
C PHE A 77 -2.61 -1.36 -4.03
N PRO A 78 -1.93 -2.34 -4.66
CA PRO A 78 -0.74 -2.98 -4.10
C PRO A 78 0.41 -1.99 -3.85
N ASN A 79 1.11 -2.13 -2.74
CA ASN A 79 2.28 -1.31 -2.43
C ASN A 79 3.49 -1.76 -3.27
N ARG A 80 4.00 -0.84 -4.11
CA ARG A 80 5.18 -1.06 -4.97
C ARG A 80 6.45 -1.48 -4.22
N TRP A 81 6.59 -1.04 -2.97
CA TRP A 81 7.73 -1.36 -2.08
C TRP A 81 7.29 -2.24 -0.91
N SER A 82 6.49 -3.27 -1.19
CA SER A 82 5.94 -4.18 -0.20
C SER A 82 7.02 -4.83 0.68
N SER A 83 6.75 -4.91 1.98
CA SER A 83 7.57 -5.68 2.93
C SER A 83 7.14 -7.15 3.03
N PHE A 84 6.02 -7.51 2.42
CA PHE A 84 5.50 -8.88 2.36
C PHE A 84 5.12 -9.17 0.91
N ASN A 85 6.05 -9.78 0.16
CA ASN A 85 5.85 -10.15 -1.24
C ASN A 85 6.90 -11.18 -1.72
N SER A 86 7.41 -12.02 -0.84
CA SER A 86 8.49 -12.95 -1.21
C SER A 86 8.00 -14.11 -2.10
N HIS A 87 6.69 -14.26 -2.32
CA HIS A 87 6.09 -15.35 -3.09
C HIS A 87 6.62 -16.74 -2.71
N SER A 88 6.78 -17.01 -1.41
CA SER A 88 7.37 -18.25 -0.87
C SER A 88 8.83 -18.51 -1.26
N GLN A 89 9.53 -17.54 -1.86
CA GLN A 89 10.96 -17.66 -2.13
C GLN A 89 11.76 -17.59 -0.83
N GLU A 90 12.59 -18.60 -0.61
CA GLU A 90 13.52 -18.65 0.51
C GLU A 90 14.83 -17.94 0.16
N VAL A 91 15.44 -17.32 1.18
CA VAL A 91 16.76 -16.70 1.08
C VAL A 91 17.64 -17.34 2.13
N ASN A 92 18.76 -17.94 1.72
CA ASN A 92 19.74 -18.51 2.64
C ASN A 92 20.82 -17.48 2.95
N ILE A 93 20.98 -17.13 4.23
CA ILE A 93 22.04 -16.26 4.71
C ILE A 93 22.78 -17.00 5.82
N GLY A 94 24.05 -17.31 5.60
CA GLY A 94 24.86 -18.12 6.51
C GLY A 94 24.82 -17.60 7.96
N GLY A 95 24.58 -18.50 8.90
CA GLY A 95 24.51 -18.19 10.33
C GLY A 95 23.21 -17.52 10.80
N LEU A 96 22.25 -17.26 9.91
CA LEU A 96 20.97 -16.65 10.26
C LEU A 96 19.80 -17.61 9.98
N GLN A 97 18.83 -17.61 10.90
CA GLN A 97 17.54 -18.22 10.64
C GLN A 97 16.69 -17.26 9.80
N THR A 98 16.29 -17.71 8.62
CA THR A 98 15.50 -16.93 7.65
C THR A 98 14.20 -17.65 7.29
N LYS A 99 13.20 -16.88 6.86
CA LYS A 99 11.93 -17.38 6.30
C LYS A 99 11.44 -16.46 5.18
N PRO A 100 10.61 -16.95 4.25
CA PRO A 100 9.90 -16.10 3.29
C PRO A 100 9.08 -15.01 4.00
N SER A 101 9.15 -13.77 3.52
CA SER A 101 8.24 -12.70 3.95
C SER A 101 7.00 -12.69 3.05
N SER A 102 6.12 -13.66 3.28
CA SER A 102 4.89 -13.86 2.50
C SER A 102 3.74 -13.00 3.06
N GLY A 103 2.89 -12.50 2.17
CA GLY A 103 1.73 -11.68 2.50
C GLY A 103 1.45 -10.67 1.39
N HIS A 104 0.65 -9.65 1.71
CA HIS A 104 0.30 -8.54 0.82
C HIS A 104 0.39 -7.22 1.57
N CYS A 105 0.88 -6.18 0.90
CA CYS A 105 0.79 -4.80 1.39
C CYS A 105 -0.03 -3.99 0.39
N GLU A 106 -1.02 -3.27 0.88
CA GLU A 106 -1.86 -2.37 0.08
C GLU A 106 -1.70 -0.94 0.61
N VAL A 107 -1.81 0.03 -0.30
CA VAL A 107 -1.94 1.45 0.02
C VAL A 107 -3.41 1.83 -0.11
N VAL A 108 -3.92 2.57 0.87
CA VAL A 108 -5.27 3.13 0.85
C VAL A 108 -5.13 4.65 0.83
N VAL A 109 -5.64 5.29 -0.23
CA VAL A 109 -5.63 6.75 -0.40
C VAL A 109 -7.05 7.26 -0.16
N TYR A 110 -7.22 8.12 0.85
CA TYR A 110 -8.52 8.46 1.41
C TYR A 110 -9.29 9.56 0.64
N SER A 111 -8.58 10.33 -0.19
CA SER A 111 -9.16 11.40 -1.01
C SER A 111 -8.30 11.70 -2.23
N ALA A 112 -8.92 12.26 -3.26
CA ALA A 112 -8.26 12.87 -4.41
C ALA A 112 -7.62 14.23 -4.07
N GLY A 113 -8.08 14.91 -3.02
CA GLY A 113 -7.52 16.18 -2.55
C GLY A 113 -6.23 15.98 -1.75
N HIS A 114 -5.12 16.58 -2.21
CA HIS A 114 -3.80 16.41 -1.59
C HIS A 114 -3.74 16.89 -0.14
N LEU A 115 -4.42 17.98 0.17
CA LEU A 115 -4.41 18.63 1.48
C LEU A 115 -5.54 18.14 2.39
N ASP A 116 -6.38 17.22 1.92
CA ASP A 116 -7.49 16.71 2.72
C ASP A 116 -6.96 15.87 3.88
N THR A 117 -7.52 16.09 5.07
CA THR A 117 -7.17 15.33 6.26
C THR A 117 -8.36 14.55 6.79
N VAL A 118 -8.11 13.37 7.37
CA VAL A 118 -9.16 12.55 8.02
C VAL A 118 -9.96 13.34 9.05
N ALA A 119 -9.32 14.31 9.73
CA ALA A 119 -9.97 15.13 10.76
C ALA A 119 -11.05 16.07 10.22
N GLU A 120 -10.97 16.44 8.95
CA GLU A 120 -11.89 17.38 8.28
C GLU A 120 -12.85 16.64 7.33
N MET A 121 -12.70 15.32 7.17
CA MET A 121 -13.54 14.53 6.29
C MET A 121 -15.00 14.49 6.79
N PRO A 122 -15.98 14.66 5.88
CA PRO A 122 -17.39 14.45 6.22
C PRO A 122 -17.64 13.03 6.73
N LEU A 123 -18.65 12.86 7.60
CA LEU A 123 -18.99 11.56 8.18
C LEU A 123 -19.28 10.47 7.13
N GLU A 124 -19.90 10.86 6.02
CA GLU A 124 -20.13 9.97 4.87
C GLU A 124 -18.81 9.41 4.31
N ARG A 125 -17.76 10.24 4.23
CA ARG A 125 -16.43 9.81 3.77
C ARG A 125 -15.74 8.88 4.77
N ILE A 126 -15.86 9.15 6.07
CA ILE A 126 -15.34 8.26 7.12
C ILE A 126 -16.05 6.91 7.12
N THR A 127 -17.36 6.90 6.85
CA THR A 127 -18.15 5.67 6.71
C THR A 127 -17.64 4.85 5.53
N LEU A 128 -17.48 5.46 4.35
CA LEU A 128 -16.92 4.80 3.17
C LEU A 128 -15.51 4.26 3.42
N LEU A 129 -14.65 4.99 4.15
CA LEU A 129 -13.31 4.52 4.51
C LEU A 129 -13.36 3.28 5.41
N THR A 130 -14.25 3.28 6.40
CA THR A 130 -14.46 2.13 7.29
C THR A 130 -14.99 0.92 6.52
N GLU A 131 -15.96 1.12 5.64
CA GLU A 131 -16.49 0.07 4.74
C GLU A 131 -15.41 -0.48 3.82
N THR A 132 -14.54 0.39 3.29
CA THR A 132 -13.38 -0.02 2.48
C THR A 132 -12.46 -0.94 3.29
N TRP A 133 -12.14 -0.60 4.54
CA TRP A 133 -11.31 -1.47 5.39
C TRP A 133 -11.99 -2.79 5.71
N ILE A 134 -13.30 -2.79 5.96
CA ILE A 134 -14.08 -4.02 6.17
C ILE A 134 -14.02 -4.92 4.93
N ASP A 135 -14.20 -4.36 3.74
CA ASP A 135 -14.09 -5.09 2.49
C ASP A 135 -12.68 -5.67 2.30
N ARG A 136 -11.62 -4.87 2.51
CA ARG A 136 -10.24 -5.39 2.40
C ARG A 136 -9.99 -6.51 3.41
N TYR A 137 -10.42 -6.33 4.66
CA TYR A 137 -10.24 -7.31 5.71
C TYR A 137 -10.95 -8.64 5.38
N THR A 138 -12.21 -8.57 4.97
CA THR A 138 -13.04 -9.73 4.64
C THR A 138 -12.55 -10.48 3.40
N ASN A 139 -11.96 -9.78 2.42
CA ASN A 139 -11.36 -10.40 1.24
C ASN A 139 -9.96 -10.99 1.49
N LEU A 140 -9.15 -10.37 2.36
CA LEU A 140 -7.76 -10.78 2.59
C LEU A 140 -7.64 -11.89 3.63
N LEU A 141 -8.39 -11.82 4.73
CA LEU A 141 -8.25 -12.77 5.85
C LEU A 141 -8.49 -14.24 5.47
N PRO A 142 -9.46 -14.60 4.60
CA PRO A 142 -9.69 -15.99 4.22
C PRO A 142 -8.58 -16.62 3.37
N ARG A 143 -7.62 -15.82 2.89
CA ARG A 143 -6.55 -16.35 2.05
C ARG A 143 -5.57 -17.19 2.88
N LYS A 144 -5.18 -18.35 2.35
CA LYS A 144 -4.30 -19.31 3.05
C LYS A 144 -2.91 -18.75 3.38
N ASP A 145 -2.45 -17.75 2.62
CA ASP A 145 -1.16 -17.07 2.81
C ASP A 145 -1.22 -15.94 3.85
N ILE A 146 -2.39 -15.63 4.42
CA ILE A 146 -2.61 -14.53 5.35
C ILE A 146 -3.08 -15.07 6.70
N ALA A 147 -2.28 -14.84 7.74
CA ALA A 147 -2.64 -15.17 9.12
C ALA A 147 -3.32 -14.00 9.85
N TYR A 148 -3.08 -12.76 9.40
CA TYR A 148 -3.56 -11.55 10.04
C TYR A 148 -3.61 -10.40 9.04
N VAL A 149 -4.61 -9.53 9.17
CA VAL A 149 -4.74 -8.28 8.41
C VAL A 149 -4.66 -7.12 9.39
N MET A 150 -3.72 -6.20 9.14
CA MET A 150 -3.45 -5.05 10.02
C MET A 150 -3.67 -3.73 9.27
N PRO A 151 -4.85 -3.11 9.38
CA PRO A 151 -5.03 -1.72 8.96
C PRO A 151 -4.26 -0.79 9.91
N PHE A 152 -3.50 0.14 9.36
CA PHE A 152 -2.84 1.20 10.12
C PHE A 152 -2.65 2.44 9.24
N GLU A 153 -2.44 3.59 9.89
CA GLU A 153 -2.12 4.87 9.26
C GLU A 153 -0.85 5.41 9.93
N ASN A 154 0.06 5.96 9.13
CA ASN A 154 1.16 6.79 9.63
C ASN A 154 0.88 8.22 9.19
N ARG A 155 0.87 9.16 10.13
CA ARG A 155 0.63 10.59 9.86
C ARG A 155 1.74 11.44 10.48
N GLY A 156 2.22 12.40 9.71
CA GLY A 156 3.33 13.27 10.08
C GLY A 156 4.59 12.99 9.26
N GLU A 157 5.51 13.95 9.24
CA GLU A 157 6.81 13.83 8.58
C GLU A 157 7.86 13.12 9.46
N GLU A 158 7.62 13.05 10.77
CA GLU A 158 8.54 12.55 11.80
C GLU A 158 8.42 11.05 12.10
#